data_AF-A0A9W7YFL9-F1
#
_entry.id   AF-A0A9W7YFL9-F1
#
_cell.length_a   1.000
_cell.length_b   1.000
_cell.length_c   1.000
_cell.angle_alpha   90.00
_cell.angle_beta   90.00
_cell.angle_gamma   90.00
#
_symmetry.space_group_name_H-M   'P 1'
#
loop_
_entity.id
_entity.type
_entity.pdbx_description
1 polymer ?
#
loop_
_entity_poly.entity_id
_entity_poly.type
_entity_poly.pdbx_seq_one_letter_code
_entity_poly.pdbx_strand_id
1 'polypeptide(L)'
;MRWVYASALSVLLVVELVGLGLFAKGFFPYKKSIPGFAGREDQPMDIGRGLNAPATAQHVNFGVSAEPQYDRLVLMVVDALRNDFVFGNESGMAYTQNLLRSGAALGFTAKAQAPTVTMPRIKALMTGTVPSFLDAVLNIAESDTSSSLKHQDNLLWQLKTHGGKEINMFGDDTWLRLFPD
;
A
#
# COMPACT_ATOMS: atom_id res chain seq x y z
N MET A 1 11.99 -54.90 -18.08
CA MET A 1 11.93 -53.59 -18.78
C MET A 1 10.82 -52.67 -18.26
N ARG A 2 9.54 -53.05 -18.30
CA ARG A 2 8.41 -52.17 -17.90
C ARG A 2 8.50 -51.60 -16.48
N TRP A 3 8.94 -52.41 -15.50
CA TRP A 3 9.07 -52.00 -14.10
C TRP A 3 10.15 -50.93 -13.87
N VAL A 4 11.24 -50.95 -14.66
CA VAL A 4 12.33 -49.97 -14.57
C VAL A 4 11.88 -48.60 -15.09
N TYR A 5 11.07 -48.58 -16.16
CA TYR A 5 10.48 -47.34 -16.67
C TYR A 5 9.42 -46.78 -15.71
N ALA A 6 8.59 -47.64 -15.10
CA ALA A 6 7.62 -47.22 -14.11
C ALA A 6 8.30 -46.57 -12.88
N SER A 7 9.36 -47.19 -12.35
CA SER A 7 10.12 -46.62 -11.24
C SER A 7 10.80 -45.30 -11.60
N ALA A 8 11.36 -45.20 -12.82
CA ALA A 8 11.99 -43.97 -13.29
C ALA A 8 10.97 -42.82 -13.43
N LEU A 9 9.79 -43.08 -13.97
CA LEU A 9 8.70 -42.10 -14.07
C LEU A 9 8.20 -41.66 -12.69
N SER A 10 8.08 -42.58 -11.73
CA SER A 10 7.71 -42.22 -10.36
C SER A 10 8.74 -41.31 -9.70
N VAL A 11 10.04 -41.56 -9.90
CA VAL A 11 11.10 -40.69 -9.38
C VAL A 11 11.05 -39.31 -10.03
N LEU A 12 10.87 -39.23 -11.35
CA LEU A 12 10.74 -37.94 -12.06
C LEU A 12 9.54 -37.13 -11.56
N LEU A 13 8.39 -37.78 -11.37
CA LEU A 13 7.19 -37.14 -10.82
C LEU A 13 7.43 -36.60 -9.40
N VAL A 14 8.12 -37.36 -8.54
CA VAL A 14 8.47 -36.89 -7.20
C VAL A 14 9.41 -35.68 -7.27
N VAL A 15 10.43 -35.70 -8.14
CA VAL A 15 11.34 -34.57 -8.33
C VAL A 15 10.59 -33.34 -8.84
N GLU A 16 9.66 -33.50 -9.77
CA GLU A 16 8.82 -32.41 -10.28
C GLU A 16 7.93 -31.81 -9.19
N LEU A 17 7.27 -32.65 -8.38
CA LEU A 17 6.45 -32.17 -7.25
C LEU A 17 7.28 -31.44 -6.18
N VAL A 18 8.49 -31.94 -5.88
CA VAL A 18 9.42 -31.25 -4.97
C VAL A 18 9.87 -29.92 -5.57
N GLY A 19 10.23 -29.89 -6.85
CA GLY A 19 10.61 -28.68 -7.57
C GLY A 19 9.49 -27.65 -7.58
N LEU A 20 8.26 -28.07 -7.86
CA LEU A 20 7.06 -27.23 -7.81
C LEU A 20 6.82 -26.68 -6.40
N GLY A 21 7.00 -27.50 -5.36
CA GLY A 21 6.88 -27.06 -3.97
C GLY A 21 7.92 -26.02 -3.57
N LEU A 22 9.18 -26.21 -3.99
CA LEU A 22 10.25 -25.23 -3.76
C LEU A 22 10.01 -23.93 -4.54
N PHE A 23 9.58 -24.04 -5.80
CA PHE A 23 9.20 -22.88 -6.61
C PHE A 23 8.05 -22.12 -5.96
N ALA A 24 6.96 -22.80 -5.56
CA ALA A 24 5.83 -22.15 -4.92
C ALA A 24 6.24 -21.43 -3.62
N LYS A 25 7.08 -22.07 -2.80
CA LYS A 25 7.59 -21.47 -1.56
C LYS A 25 8.47 -20.24 -1.79
N GLY A 26 9.27 -20.23 -2.86
CA GLY A 26 10.16 -19.11 -3.19
C GLY A 26 9.47 -17.98 -3.97
N PHE A 27 8.59 -18.33 -4.90
CA PHE A 27 7.90 -17.39 -5.80
C PHE A 27 6.72 -16.69 -5.11
N PHE A 28 6.05 -17.35 -4.15
CA PHE A 28 4.97 -16.77 -3.36
C PHE A 28 5.42 -16.52 -1.90
N PRO A 29 6.25 -15.50 -1.64
CA PRO A 29 6.61 -15.15 -0.29
C PRO A 29 5.36 -14.69 0.47
N TYR A 30 4.95 -15.44 1.48
CA TYR A 30 3.86 -15.06 2.36
C TYR A 30 4.31 -13.87 3.23
N LYS A 31 3.77 -12.69 2.93
CA LYS A 31 4.08 -11.49 3.70
C LYS A 31 3.37 -11.57 5.05
N LYS A 32 4.13 -11.71 6.13
CA LYS A 32 3.59 -11.54 7.48
C LYS A 32 3.29 -10.06 7.70
N SER A 33 2.02 -9.67 7.65
CA SER A 33 1.61 -8.38 8.18
C SER A 33 1.83 -8.39 9.69
N ILE A 34 2.50 -7.36 10.23
CA ILE A 34 2.63 -7.19 11.67
C ILE A 34 1.25 -6.75 12.18
N PRO A 35 0.56 -7.56 12.99
CA PRO A 35 -0.72 -7.15 13.56
C PRO A 35 -0.47 -6.11 14.66
N GLY A 36 -1.40 -5.16 14.80
CA GLY A 36 -1.30 -4.10 15.79
C GLY A 36 -1.39 -2.72 15.15
N PHE A 37 -1.37 -1.71 16.01
CA PHE A 37 -1.48 -0.30 15.65
C PHE A 37 -0.27 0.45 16.21
N ALA A 38 0.38 1.29 15.41
CA ALA A 38 1.53 2.04 15.87
C ALA A 38 1.11 3.11 16.89
N GLY A 39 1.87 3.19 17.98
CA GLY A 39 1.71 4.19 19.03
C GLY A 39 2.57 5.43 18.81
N ARG A 40 2.56 6.33 19.79
CA ARG A 40 3.41 7.54 19.78
C ARG A 40 4.88 7.19 20.02
N GLU A 41 5.12 6.11 20.73
CA GLU A 41 6.40 5.48 21.02
C GLU A 41 7.08 4.90 19.77
N ASP A 42 6.31 4.58 18.73
CA ASP A 42 6.80 3.99 17.48
C ASP A 42 7.15 5.05 16.42
N GLN A 43 7.08 6.34 16.76
CA GLN A 43 7.38 7.41 15.81
C GLN A 43 8.84 7.38 15.36
N PRO A 44 9.12 7.42 14.04
CA PRO A 44 10.49 7.46 13.55
C PRO A 44 11.21 8.72 14.06
N MET A 45 12.40 8.54 14.64
CA MET A 45 13.21 9.62 15.21
C MET A 45 13.65 10.70 14.19
N ASP A 46 13.40 10.54 12.89
CA ASP A 46 13.83 11.50 11.87
C ASP A 46 12.74 12.47 11.40
N ILE A 47 11.46 12.29 11.76
CA ILE A 47 10.37 13.16 11.24
C ILE A 47 10.43 14.59 11.82
N GLY A 48 11.10 14.80 12.95
CA GLY A 48 11.35 16.12 13.53
C GLY A 48 12.62 16.82 13.03
N ARG A 49 13.48 16.14 12.27
CA ARG A 49 14.62 16.79 11.60
C ARG A 49 14.08 17.49 10.37
N GLY A 50 13.71 18.77 10.51
CA GLY A 50 13.56 19.63 9.34
C GLY A 50 14.78 19.44 8.43
N LEU A 51 14.59 19.52 7.10
CA LEU A 51 15.59 19.21 6.06
C LEU A 51 16.97 19.92 6.21
N ASN A 52 17.10 20.82 7.19
CA ASN A 52 18.28 21.63 7.50
C ASN A 52 18.98 21.28 8.84
N ALA A 53 18.56 20.23 9.55
CA ALA A 53 19.18 19.87 10.84
C ALA A 53 20.54 19.15 10.62
N PRO A 54 21.65 19.62 11.23
CA PRO A 54 22.95 18.97 11.07
C PRO A 54 22.93 17.55 11.67
N ALA A 55 23.57 16.61 10.96
CA ALA A 55 23.60 15.17 11.27
C ALA A 55 24.18 14.81 12.66
N THR A 56 24.76 15.79 13.36
CA THR A 56 25.39 15.64 14.69
C THR A 56 24.46 15.93 15.87
N ALA A 57 23.20 16.34 15.64
CA ALA A 57 22.24 16.53 16.73
C ALA A 57 21.75 15.17 17.25
N GLN A 58 22.42 14.68 18.31
CA GLN A 58 22.22 13.35 18.88
C GLN A 58 21.19 13.33 20.03
N HIS A 59 20.67 14.48 20.45
CA HIS A 59 19.55 14.58 21.40
C HIS A 59 18.70 15.80 21.05
N VAL A 60 17.73 15.62 20.15
CA VAL A 60 16.64 16.59 20.00
C VAL A 60 15.51 16.07 20.89
N ASN A 61 15.06 16.85 21.86
CA ASN A 61 13.88 16.49 22.66
C ASN A 61 12.69 16.28 21.73
N PHE A 62 12.31 15.02 21.50
CA PHE A 62 11.20 14.58 20.65
C PHE A 62 9.84 14.86 21.29
N GLY A 63 9.61 16.10 21.71
CA GLY A 63 8.34 16.58 22.26
C GLY A 63 7.50 17.38 21.26
N VAL A 64 8.05 17.72 20.10
CA VAL A 64 7.32 18.50 19.10
C VAL A 64 6.50 17.55 18.24
N SER A 65 5.31 17.23 18.75
CA SER A 65 4.18 16.88 17.87
C SER A 65 4.16 17.95 16.79
N ALA A 66 4.49 17.61 15.55
CA ALA A 66 4.37 18.56 14.46
C ALA A 66 2.92 19.05 14.47
N GLU A 67 2.70 20.33 14.79
CA GLU A 67 1.35 20.85 14.85
C GLU A 67 0.72 20.73 13.46
N PRO A 68 -0.50 20.19 13.37
CA PRO A 68 -1.16 19.98 12.10
C PRO A 68 -1.27 21.34 11.38
N GLN A 69 -0.62 21.46 10.23
CA GLN A 69 -0.64 22.69 9.43
C GLN A 69 -2.01 22.93 8.78
N TYR A 70 -2.85 21.89 8.72
CA TYR A 70 -4.14 21.90 8.07
C TYR A 70 -5.20 21.25 8.98
N ASP A 71 -6.38 21.88 9.04
CA ASP A 71 -7.50 21.36 9.84
C ASP A 71 -8.23 20.20 9.17
N ARG A 72 -8.26 20.21 7.82
CA ARG A 72 -9.03 19.29 6.97
C ARG A 72 -8.15 18.69 5.88
N LEU A 73 -8.38 17.43 5.58
CA LEU A 73 -7.72 16.68 4.51
C LEU A 73 -8.78 16.05 3.61
N VAL A 74 -8.59 16.18 2.29
CA VAL A 74 -9.36 15.43 1.29
C VAL A 74 -8.40 14.51 0.55
N LEU A 75 -8.56 13.19 0.75
CA LEU A 75 -7.86 12.18 -0.02
C LEU A 75 -8.79 11.71 -1.14
N MET A 76 -8.43 12.01 -2.39
CA MET A 76 -9.19 11.60 -3.57
C MET A 76 -8.37 10.56 -4.35
N VAL A 77 -8.99 9.40 -4.62
CA VAL A 77 -8.42 8.35 -5.46
C VAL A 77 -9.25 8.27 -6.73
N VAL A 78 -8.60 8.44 -7.88
CA VAL A 78 -9.23 8.34 -9.20
C VAL A 78 -8.72 7.07 -9.87
N ASP A 79 -9.62 6.13 -10.15
CA ASP A 79 -9.24 4.90 -10.83
C ASP A 79 -8.81 5.16 -12.28
N ALA A 80 -7.85 4.39 -12.76
CA ALA A 80 -7.27 4.48 -14.10
C ALA A 80 -6.73 5.88 -14.52
N LEU A 81 -6.42 6.76 -13.57
CA LEU A 81 -5.84 8.08 -13.86
C LEU A 81 -4.34 7.97 -14.18
N ARG A 82 -4.02 7.85 -15.46
CA ARG A 82 -2.64 7.85 -15.94
C ARG A 82 -2.03 9.27 -15.94
N ASN A 83 -0.70 9.33 -15.88
CA ASN A 83 0.02 10.60 -15.80
C ASN A 83 -0.20 11.51 -17.03
N ASP A 84 -0.35 10.93 -18.22
CA ASP A 84 -0.54 11.64 -19.47
C ASP A 84 -1.89 12.35 -19.55
N PHE A 85 -2.89 11.86 -18.81
CA PHE A 85 -4.17 12.54 -18.70
C PHE A 85 -4.09 13.86 -17.92
N VAL A 86 -3.09 14.04 -17.06
CA VAL A 86 -2.90 15.27 -16.28
C VAL A 86 -1.81 16.15 -16.89
N PHE A 87 -0.65 15.57 -17.21
CA PHE A 87 0.54 16.30 -17.64
C PHE A 87 0.69 16.39 -19.17
N GLY A 88 -0.10 15.63 -19.94
CA GLY A 88 -0.02 15.64 -21.40
C GLY A 88 -0.44 16.98 -22.00
N ASN A 89 0.13 17.29 -23.17
CA ASN A 89 -0.22 18.52 -23.92
C ASN A 89 -1.69 18.53 -24.38
N GLU A 90 -2.26 17.35 -24.64
CA GLU A 90 -3.67 17.17 -25.04
C GLU A 90 -4.59 16.80 -23.85
N SER A 91 -4.19 17.14 -22.63
CA SER A 91 -4.98 16.87 -21.44
C SER A 91 -6.26 17.73 -21.40
N GLY A 92 -7.39 17.10 -21.06
CA GLY A 92 -8.64 17.79 -20.74
C GLY A 92 -8.65 18.48 -19.36
N MET A 93 -7.59 18.36 -18.55
CA MET A 93 -7.54 18.83 -17.16
C MET A 93 -6.93 20.23 -17.02
N ALA A 94 -7.44 21.20 -17.78
CA ALA A 94 -6.88 22.56 -17.84
C ALA A 94 -6.80 23.25 -16.46
N TYR A 95 -7.79 23.05 -15.60
CA TYR A 95 -7.80 23.58 -14.24
C TYR A 95 -6.62 23.05 -13.40
N THR A 96 -6.45 21.73 -13.35
CA THR A 96 -5.36 21.07 -12.63
C THR A 96 -4.01 21.52 -13.15
N GLN A 97 -3.85 21.63 -14.47
CA GLN A 97 -2.61 22.12 -15.06
C GLN A 97 -2.31 23.58 -14.70
N ASN A 98 -3.33 24.44 -14.62
CA ASN A 98 -3.14 25.82 -14.19
C ASN A 98 -2.63 25.92 -12.75
N LEU A 99 -3.16 25.09 -11.84
CA LEU A 99 -2.67 25.00 -10.46
C LEU A 99 -1.22 24.53 -10.38
N LEU A 100 -0.85 23.55 -11.21
CA LEU A 100 0.53 23.07 -11.30
C LEU A 100 1.47 24.17 -11.84
N ARG A 101 1.07 24.88 -12.89
CA ARG A 101 1.87 25.96 -13.51
C ARG A 101 2.02 27.17 -12.59
N SER A 102 1.00 27.51 -11.81
CA SER A 102 1.06 28.64 -10.87
C SER A 102 1.85 28.34 -9.60
N GLY A 103 2.26 27.08 -9.39
CA GLY A 103 2.92 26.64 -8.16
C GLY A 103 1.95 26.45 -6.98
N ALA A 104 0.63 26.54 -7.22
CA ALA A 104 -0.39 26.29 -6.21
C ALA A 104 -0.62 24.78 -5.94
N ALA A 105 -0.09 23.91 -6.81
CA ALA A 105 -0.12 22.47 -6.64
C ALA A 105 1.24 21.83 -6.98
N LEU A 106 1.54 20.69 -6.35
CA LEU A 106 2.71 19.88 -6.62
C LEU A 106 2.28 18.59 -7.34
N GLY A 107 2.92 18.29 -8.46
CA GLY A 107 2.64 17.10 -9.26
C GLY A 107 3.74 16.04 -9.12
N PHE A 108 3.35 14.79 -8.90
CA PHE A 108 4.27 13.65 -8.84
C PHE A 108 3.75 12.51 -9.71
N THR A 109 4.67 11.80 -10.36
CA THR A 109 4.35 10.57 -11.12
C THR A 109 4.82 9.36 -10.33
N ALA A 110 3.87 8.59 -9.80
CA ALA A 110 4.15 7.30 -9.18
C ALA A 110 4.14 6.19 -10.24
N LYS A 111 5.12 5.27 -10.18
CA LYS A 111 5.21 4.14 -11.09
C LYS A 111 4.55 2.91 -10.46
N ALA A 112 3.37 2.53 -10.95
CA ALA A 112 2.70 1.32 -10.50
C ALA A 112 3.35 0.08 -11.16
N GLN A 113 3.95 -0.80 -10.36
CA GLN A 113 4.41 -2.11 -10.84
C GLN A 113 3.22 -3.03 -11.12
N ALA A 114 3.38 -4.07 -11.94
CA ALA A 114 2.37 -5.11 -12.02
C ALA A 114 2.27 -5.88 -10.67
N PRO A 115 1.10 -6.39 -10.27
CA PRO A 115 -0.22 -6.24 -10.87
C PRO A 115 -0.90 -4.90 -10.51
N THR A 116 -1.78 -4.42 -11.40
CA THR A 116 -2.51 -3.15 -11.28
C THR A 116 -3.97 -3.38 -10.87
N VAL A 117 -4.19 -4.13 -9.79
CA VAL A 117 -5.53 -4.34 -9.21
C VAL A 117 -5.83 -3.25 -8.19
N THR A 118 -7.03 -2.68 -8.24
CA THR A 118 -7.42 -1.49 -7.46
C THR A 118 -7.38 -1.72 -5.95
N MET A 119 -8.02 -2.79 -5.45
CA MET A 119 -8.14 -3.03 -4.00
C MET A 119 -6.79 -3.28 -3.29
N PRO A 120 -5.89 -4.14 -3.79
CA PRO A 120 -4.55 -4.29 -3.19
C PRO A 120 -3.73 -2.99 -3.20
N ARG A 121 -3.95 -2.11 -4.19
CA ARG A 121 -3.27 -0.82 -4.28
C ARG A 121 -3.79 0.19 -3.28
N ILE A 122 -5.10 0.27 -3.07
CA ILE A 122 -5.69 1.09 -2.01
C ILE A 122 -5.19 0.58 -0.66
N LYS A 123 -5.20 -0.74 -0.42
CA LYS A 123 -4.67 -1.34 0.80
C LYS A 123 -3.22 -0.92 1.07
N ALA A 124 -2.36 -1.04 0.05
CA ALA A 124 -0.97 -0.61 0.10
C ALA A 124 -0.82 0.89 0.43
N LEU A 125 -1.60 1.75 -0.23
CA LEU A 125 -1.56 3.20 -0.02
C LEU A 125 -1.95 3.59 1.41
N MET A 126 -2.98 2.95 1.95
CA MET A 126 -3.49 3.28 3.29
C MET A 126 -2.65 2.69 4.43
N THR A 127 -1.92 1.61 4.17
CA THR A 127 -1.04 0.95 5.17
C THR A 127 0.44 1.32 5.03
N GLY A 128 0.82 2.02 3.96
CA GLY A 128 2.22 2.28 3.63
C GLY A 128 3.01 1.03 3.22
N THR A 129 2.31 -0.05 2.83
CA THR A 129 2.94 -1.33 2.52
C THR A 129 3.07 -1.56 1.01
N VAL A 130 4.09 -2.32 0.58
CA VAL A 130 4.22 -2.71 -0.84
C VAL A 130 3.24 -3.86 -1.16
N PRO A 131 2.38 -3.72 -2.19
CA PRO A 131 1.46 -4.79 -2.59
C PRO A 131 2.22 -5.93 -3.25
N SER A 132 1.83 -7.17 -2.94
CA SER A 132 2.44 -8.39 -3.48
C SER A 132 1.57 -9.03 -4.57
N PHE A 133 2.18 -9.87 -5.42
CA PHE A 133 1.43 -10.67 -6.39
C PHE A 133 0.41 -11.60 -5.71
N LEU A 134 0.77 -12.12 -4.52
CA LEU A 134 -0.14 -12.94 -3.71
C LEU A 134 -1.37 -12.15 -3.29
N ASP A 135 -1.25 -10.86 -2.96
CA ASP A 135 -2.40 -10.02 -2.61
C ASP A 135 -3.39 -9.89 -3.78
N ALA A 136 -2.91 -9.90 -5.03
CA ALA A 136 -3.79 -9.87 -6.20
C ALA A 136 -4.46 -11.22 -6.47
N VAL A 137 -3.74 -12.34 -6.29
CA VAL A 137 -4.31 -13.68 -6.43
C VAL A 137 -5.33 -13.95 -5.32
N LEU A 138 -5.00 -13.60 -4.07
CA LEU A 138 -5.91 -13.69 -2.93
C LEU A 138 -7.13 -12.80 -3.12
N ASN A 139 -6.99 -11.62 -3.70
CA ASN A 139 -8.14 -10.78 -4.05
C ASN A 139 -9.15 -11.50 -4.96
N ILE A 140 -8.66 -12.31 -5.91
CA ILE A 140 -9.51 -13.09 -6.81
C ILE A 140 -10.09 -14.32 -6.09
N ALA A 141 -9.33 -14.93 -5.17
CA ALA A 141 -9.69 -16.18 -4.50
C ALA A 141 -10.54 -16.00 -3.24
N GLU A 142 -10.44 -14.87 -2.54
CA GLU A 142 -11.11 -14.62 -1.27
C GLU A 142 -12.46 -13.92 -1.48
N SER A 143 -13.53 -14.61 -1.08
CA SER A 143 -14.85 -14.02 -0.93
C SER A 143 -14.96 -13.28 0.42
N ASP A 144 -14.93 -11.95 0.34
CA ASP A 144 -15.58 -10.97 1.22
C ASP A 144 -15.13 -10.74 2.68
N THR A 145 -14.32 -11.58 3.34
CA THR A 145 -14.01 -11.38 4.78
C THR A 145 -12.53 -11.22 5.16
N SER A 146 -11.60 -11.62 4.29
CA SER A 146 -10.15 -11.62 4.58
C SER A 146 -9.42 -10.32 4.17
N SER A 147 -10.01 -9.53 3.27
CA SER A 147 -9.41 -8.27 2.77
C SER A 147 -9.52 -7.08 3.72
N SER A 148 -10.26 -7.22 4.82
CA SER A 148 -10.52 -6.18 5.82
C SER A 148 -9.24 -5.69 6.51
N LEU A 149 -9.14 -4.38 6.73
CA LEU A 149 -8.03 -3.74 7.44
C LEU A 149 -8.24 -3.64 8.96
N LYS A 150 -9.25 -4.32 9.55
CA LYS A 150 -9.60 -4.20 10.98
C LYS A 150 -8.46 -4.42 11.98
N HIS A 151 -7.44 -5.19 11.61
CA HIS A 151 -6.32 -5.55 12.50
C HIS A 151 -4.96 -5.07 12.00
N GLN A 152 -4.97 -4.21 10.98
CA GLN A 152 -3.77 -3.65 10.39
C GLN A 152 -3.78 -2.14 10.55
N ASP A 153 -2.65 -1.62 11.02
CA ASP A 153 -2.48 -0.18 11.10
C ASP A 153 -2.64 0.48 9.73
N ASN A 154 -3.35 1.61 9.73
CA ASN A 154 -3.64 2.36 8.52
C ASN A 154 -3.86 3.84 8.84
N LEU A 155 -3.67 4.67 7.82
CA LEU A 155 -3.76 6.13 7.93
C LEU A 155 -5.09 6.60 8.54
N LEU A 156 -6.22 5.98 8.17
CA LEU A 156 -7.53 6.37 8.69
C LEU A 156 -7.66 6.08 10.18
N TRP A 157 -7.21 4.90 10.61
CA TRP A 157 -7.22 4.52 12.02
C TRP A 157 -6.37 5.49 12.86
N GLN A 158 -5.16 5.84 12.39
CA GLN A 158 -4.32 6.80 13.10
C GLN A 158 -4.94 8.20 13.17
N LEU A 159 -5.56 8.69 12.09
CA LEU A 159 -6.23 10.00 12.08
C LEU A 159 -7.46 10.04 12.99
N LYS A 160 -8.23 8.95 13.06
CA LYS A 160 -9.41 8.82 13.93
C LYS A 160 -9.00 8.74 15.41
N THR A 161 -8.08 7.83 15.73
CA THR A 161 -7.72 7.49 17.11
C THR A 161 -6.79 8.50 17.75
N HIS A 162 -5.76 8.97 17.04
CA HIS A 162 -4.76 9.89 17.59
C HIS A 162 -4.95 11.34 17.13
N GLY A 163 -5.47 11.54 15.92
CA GLY A 163 -5.75 12.88 15.39
C GLY A 163 -7.07 13.48 15.86
N GLY A 164 -7.96 12.69 16.49
CA GLY A 164 -9.30 13.12 16.87
C GLY A 164 -10.13 13.62 15.69
N LYS A 165 -9.84 13.13 14.47
CA LYS A 165 -10.46 13.60 13.24
C LYS A 165 -11.72 12.80 12.94
N GLU A 166 -12.77 13.51 12.51
CA GLU A 166 -13.95 12.89 11.92
C GLU A 166 -13.66 12.50 10.47
N ILE A 167 -14.01 11.27 10.10
CA ILE A 167 -13.76 10.72 8.77
C ILE A 167 -15.08 10.55 8.06
N ASN A 168 -15.24 11.26 6.94
CA ASN A 168 -16.37 11.10 6.03
C ASN A 168 -15.86 10.46 4.74
N MET A 169 -16.33 9.24 4.47
CA MET A 169 -15.91 8.45 3.31
C MET A 169 -16.98 8.45 2.23
N PHE A 170 -16.58 8.76 1.00
CA PHE A 170 -17.41 8.68 -0.20
C PHE A 170 -16.72 7.76 -1.20
N GLY A 171 -17.29 6.58 -1.44
CA GLY A 171 -16.67 5.56 -2.27
C GLY A 171 -17.65 4.48 -2.70
N ASP A 172 -17.18 3.57 -3.54
CA ASP A 172 -17.88 2.35 -3.94
C ASP A 172 -17.74 1.24 -2.87
N ASP A 173 -18.30 0.07 -3.16
CA ASP A 173 -18.25 -1.10 -2.28
C ASP A 173 -16.81 -1.53 -1.95
N THR A 174 -15.82 -1.22 -2.80
CA THR A 174 -14.40 -1.50 -2.56
C THR A 174 -13.92 -0.85 -1.27
N TRP A 175 -14.31 0.40 -1.02
CA TRP A 175 -13.92 1.11 0.20
C TRP A 175 -14.61 0.54 1.44
N LEU A 176 -15.90 0.22 1.35
CA LEU A 176 -16.66 -0.39 2.45
C LEU A 176 -16.11 -1.76 2.85
N ARG A 177 -15.61 -2.55 1.88
CA ARG A 177 -14.96 -3.84 2.14
C ARG A 177 -13.61 -3.70 2.86
N LEU A 178 -12.84 -2.66 2.53
CA LEU A 178 -11.55 -2.40 3.16
C LEU A 178 -11.71 -1.77 4.56
N PHE A 179 -12.70 -0.88 4.70
CA PHE A 179 -12.97 -0.07 5.90
C PHE A 179 -14.45 -0.20 6.31
N PRO A 180 -14.84 -1.33 6.90
CA PRO A 180 -16.21 -1.55 7.34
C PRO A 180 -16.63 -0.73 8.59
N ASP A 181 -15.68 -0.19 9.38
CA ASP A 181 -15.94 0.47 10.68
C ASP A 181 -15.20 1.84 10.83
#